data_AF-A0A3Q7IG00-F1
#
_entry.id   AF-A0A3Q7IG00-F1
#
_cell.length_a   1.000
_cell.length_b   1.000
_cell.length_c   1.000
_cell.angle_alpha   90.00
_cell.angle_beta   90.00
_cell.angle_gamma   90.00
#
_symmetry.space_group_name_H-M   'P 1'
#
loop_
_entity.id
_entity.type
_entity.pdbx_description
1 polymer ?
#
loop_
_entity_poly.entity_id
_entity_poly.type
_entity_poly.pdbx_seq_one_letter_code
_entity_poly.pdbx_strand_id
1 'polypeptide(L)' 'MLRASGIEWDLRNVDYYESYDEFDLQVQRQREGDSIACYLVQIGEITESIKIIQQALEGML' A
#
# COMPACT_ATOMS: atom_id res chain seq x y z
N MET A 1 -7.66 8.50 3.87
CA MET A 1 -7.84 8.94 5.28
C MET A 1 -7.95 7.79 6.25
N LEU A 2 -8.77 6.75 6.02
CA LEU A 2 -8.90 5.60 6.95
C LEU A 2 -7.54 5.04 7.45
N ARG A 3 -6.60 4.81 6.53
CA ARG A 3 -5.25 4.31 6.85
C ARG A 3 -4.37 5.27 7.64
N ALA A 4 -4.62 6.57 7.55
CA ALA A 4 -3.92 7.57 8.35
C ALA A 4 -4.46 7.64 9.79
N SER A 5 -5.63 7.05 10.04
CA SER A 5 -6.32 6.97 11.33
C SER A 5 -6.23 5.58 11.97
N GLY A 6 -5.30 4.74 11.51
CA GLY A 6 -5.01 3.42 12.09
C GLY A 6 -5.86 2.28 11.57
N ILE A 7 -6.81 2.55 10.67
CA ILE A 7 -7.70 1.52 10.13
C ILE A 7 -6.97 0.75 9.03
N GLU A 8 -6.86 -0.56 9.22
CA GLU A 8 -6.23 -1.49 8.28
C GLU A 8 -7.19 -1.90 7.18
N TRP A 9 -7.27 -1.05 6.17
CA TRP A 9 -8.16 -1.25 5.02
C TRP A 9 -7.49 -0.84 3.72
N ASP A 10 -7.33 -1.82 2.81
CA ASP A 10 -6.88 -1.64 1.44
C ASP A 10 -7.61 -2.66 0.55
N LEU A 11 -8.27 -2.19 -0.51
CA LEU A 11 -9.06 -3.03 -1.41
C LEU A 11 -8.21 -4.07 -2.14
N ARG A 12 -6.92 -3.77 -2.41
CA ARG A 12 -6.00 -4.69 -3.08
C ARG A 12 -5.74 -5.95 -2.25
N ASN A 13 -5.85 -5.84 -0.93
CA ASN A 13 -5.66 -6.95 0.00
C ASN A 13 -7.00 -7.60 0.40
N VAL A 14 -8.06 -6.80 0.57
CA VAL A 14 -9.35 -7.31 1.08
C VAL A 14 -10.16 -8.04 0.01
N ASP A 15 -10.25 -7.47 -1.19
CA ASP A 15 -11.13 -7.98 -2.24
C ASP A 15 -10.39 -8.84 -3.28
N TYR A 16 -9.11 -9.17 -3.04
CA TYR A 16 -8.25 -9.92 -3.95
C TYR A 16 -8.37 -9.42 -5.40
N TYR A 17 -8.07 -8.13 -5.57
CA TYR A 17 -8.27 -7.47 -6.84
C TYR A 17 -7.19 -7.88 -7.86
N GLU A 18 -7.62 -8.40 -9.01
CA GLU A 18 -6.73 -8.87 -10.09
C GLU A 18 -5.67 -9.86 -9.56
N SER A 19 -4.38 -9.60 -9.79
CA SER A 19 -3.26 -10.42 -9.34
C SER A 19 -2.43 -9.72 -8.26
N TYR A 20 -3.04 -8.79 -7.50
CA TYR A 20 -2.33 -8.09 -6.42
C TYR A 20 -1.93 -9.01 -5.25
N ASP A 21 -2.55 -10.18 -5.13
CA ASP A 21 -2.27 -11.22 -4.14
C ASP A 21 -0.97 -11.98 -4.40
N GLU A 22 -0.45 -11.91 -5.63
CA GLU A 22 0.83 -12.52 -6.02
C GLU A 22 2.05 -11.67 -5.58
N PHE A 23 1.83 -10.42 -5.15
CA PHE A 23 2.89 -9.47 -4.78
C PHE A 23 3.01 -9.29 -3.26
N ASP A 24 4.23 -9.01 -2.80
CA ASP A 24 4.47 -8.67 -1.38
C ASP A 24 4.24 -7.17 -1.16
N LEU A 25 2.96 -6.79 -0.97
CA LEU A 25 2.52 -5.44 -0.65
C LEU A 25 2.42 -5.23 0.88
N GLN A 26 3.09 -4.20 1.39
CA GLN A 26 2.92 -3.75 2.77
C GLN A 26 1.97 -2.55 2.87
N VAL A 27 0.83 -2.74 3.52
CA VAL A 27 -0.17 -1.68 3.70
C VAL A 27 0.33 -0.61 4.67
N GLN A 28 0.58 0.60 4.12
CA GLN A 28 1.04 1.76 4.89
C GLN A 28 -0.06 2.33 5.77
N ARG A 29 0.26 2.56 7.05
CA ARG A 29 -0.67 3.06 8.05
C ARG A 29 0.00 4.02 9.00
N GLN A 30 -0.79 4.96 9.49
CA GLN A 30 -0.46 5.88 10.57
C GLN A 30 -1.64 5.93 11.55
N ARG A 31 -1.47 6.45 12.76
CA ARG A 31 -2.52 6.41 13.80
C ARG A 31 -3.04 7.79 14.19
N GLU A 32 -2.30 8.83 13.84
CA GLU A 32 -2.48 10.19 14.32
C GLU A 32 -3.67 10.87 13.66
N GLY A 33 -4.02 10.47 12.43
CA GLY A 33 -5.19 10.97 11.72
C GLY A 33 -5.10 12.43 11.25
N ASP A 34 -3.95 13.08 11.46
CA ASP A 34 -3.70 14.45 11.03
C ASP A 34 -3.18 14.52 9.58
N SER A 35 -2.94 15.74 9.09
CA SER A 35 -2.44 15.97 7.73
C SER A 35 -1.04 15.39 7.52
N ILE A 36 -0.22 15.33 8.57
CA ILE A 36 1.13 14.76 8.51
C ILE A 36 1.04 13.24 8.36
N ALA A 37 0.18 12.57 9.12
CA ALA A 37 -0.10 11.15 8.98
C ALA A 37 -0.59 10.81 7.56
N CYS A 38 -1.47 11.62 6.99
CA CYS A 38 -1.91 11.44 5.61
C CYS A 38 -0.76 11.55 4.61
N TYR A 39 0.09 12.55 4.79
CA TYR A 39 1.28 12.75 3.97
C TYR A 39 2.25 11.57 4.08
N LEU A 40 2.54 11.09 5.29
CA LEU A 40 3.44 9.96 5.51
C LEU A 40 2.91 8.66 4.92
N VAL A 41 1.62 8.37 5.06
CA VAL A 41 0.97 7.23 4.38
C VAL A 41 1.17 7.33 2.87
N GLN A 42 0.92 8.50 2.27
CA GLN A 42 1.02 8.69 0.83
C GLN A 42 2.46 8.52 0.31
N ILE A 43 3.46 9.03 1.03
CA ILE A 43 4.87 8.84 0.66
C ILE A 43 5.26 7.35 0.74
N GLY A 44 4.85 6.65 1.80
CA GLY A 44 5.09 5.21 1.90
C GLY A 44 4.43 4.41 0.77
N GLU A 45 3.21 4.79 0.36
CA GLU A 45 2.50 4.11 -0.73
C GLU A 45 3.19 4.27 -2.09
N ILE A 46 3.86 5.40 -2.33
CA ILE A 46 4.67 5.59 -3.53
C ILE A 46 5.84 4.60 -3.54
N THR A 47 6.51 4.41 -2.41
CA THR A 47 7.60 3.44 -2.28
C THR A 47 7.12 2.01 -2.52
N GLU A 48 6.01 1.61 -1.90
CA GLU A 48 5.42 0.28 -2.13
C GLU A 48 4.93 0.08 -3.56
N SER A 49 4.44 1.14 -4.23
CA SER A 49 4.07 1.06 -5.64
C SER A 49 5.27 0.77 -6.53
N ILE A 50 6.42 1.38 -6.24
CA ILE A 50 7.68 1.10 -6.95
C ILE A 50 8.14 -0.35 -6.71
N LYS A 51 8.02 -0.85 -5.47
CA LYS A 51 8.35 -2.24 -5.12
C LYS A 51 7.52 -3.25 -5.94
N ILE A 52 6.22 -3.02 -6.08
CA ILE A 52 5.33 -3.88 -6.89
C ILE A 52 5.75 -3.85 -8.36
N ILE A 53 6.06 -2.68 -8.91
CA ILE A 53 6.54 -2.58 -10.30
C ILE A 53 7.83 -3.39 -10.50
N GLN A 54 8.75 -3.33 -9.55
CA GLN A 54 9.99 -4.13 -9.60
C GLN A 54 9.71 -5.63 -9.56
N GLN A 55 8.85 -6.10 -8.64
CA GLN A 55 8.45 -7.50 -8.56
C GLN A 55 7.75 -7.99 -9.84
N ALA A 56 6.89 -7.16 -10.43
CA ALA A 56 6.24 -7.47 -11.69
C ALA A 56 7.25 -7.62 -12.84
N LEU A 57 8.26 -6.75 -12.90
CA LEU A 57 9.33 -6.87 -13.91
C LEU A 57 10.19 -8.12 -13.69
N GLU A 58 10.48 -8.48 -12.45
CA GLU A 58 11.22 -9.71 -12.12
C GLU A 58 10.44 -10.97 -12.49
N GLY A 59 9.13 -11.00 -12.28
CA GLY A 59 8.27 -12.14 -12.63
C GLY A 59 7.98 -12.31 -14.13
N MET A 60 8.34 -11.34 -14.96
CA MET A 60 8.21 -11.43 -16.43
C MET A 60 9.44 -12.08 -17.10
N LEU A 61 10.57 -12.21 -16.40
CA LEU A 61 11.81 -12.81 -16.88
C LEU A 61 11.89 -14.31 -16.56
#